data_AF-A0AAD9QS33-F1
#
_entry.id   AF-A0AAD9QS33-F1
#
_cell.length_a   1.000
_cell.length_b   1.000
_cell.length_c   1.000
_cell.angle_alpha   90.00
_cell.angle_beta   90.00
_cell.angle_gamma   90.00
#
_symmetry.space_group_name_H-M   'P 1'
#
loop_
_entity.id
_entity.type
_entity.pdbx_description
1 polymer ?
#
loop_
_entity_poly.entity_id
_entity_poly.type
_entity_poly.pdbx_seq_one_letter_code
_entity_poly.pdbx_strand_id
1 'polypeptide(L)'
;MEEEHRTILRKNRQHLIRDLEPLKILNDLAEIFDEDDRDEVKAECTRKEQVEVLLDKLPRKGPKVFEDFLRALNKRQPHLAYPMIDESRIDFSKVEEGNVGMSSKHKQILRHNAEVFQGITKLEDLVLRLHLKKLLDDVDKDELLDDTRAISSRKTMLVTDILPRKGPAAFDCFVKELYVVNPKVADILLKDSGLKVPPVDEKPSSPVQDTGSFDLEELVQDVLESHPQILRNFGKLMDKENVFEYGWQRFYQKLDLPPGKEEKMQGRGEGPTMNCIKGWISLKGRDATVKALLEAVHGTERKDCLLNLETGLGCRLDFADGGVDEVTRKMESLTSKEGRTVKFFGDLTESEASQLVEKLGIGSQQLLREKLGANESVTTETLIKKSIKYPIRQFTDMLSGDQRQDIIKTFREVVRVGGITGPLSPPNKFVRDLSFSDRRKLTTELCVNENWKTLADNLRLTNTQISFFDGRYKNPADEVLKYWEVKAASTVGILYDILVELKFPYIADCL
;
A
#
# COMPACT_ATOMS: atom_id res chain seq x y z
N MET A 1 31.49 -1.28 -10.16
CA MET A 1 31.31 -2.59 -10.80
C MET A 1 32.43 -2.72 -11.82
N GLU A 2 33.08 -3.88 -11.88
CA GLU A 2 34.19 -4.13 -12.81
C GLU A 2 33.71 -4.33 -14.26
N GLU A 3 34.60 -4.18 -15.23
CA GLU A 3 34.24 -4.29 -16.66
C GLU A 3 33.86 -5.73 -17.06
N GLU A 4 34.42 -6.73 -16.37
CA GLU A 4 34.05 -8.13 -16.53
C GLU A 4 32.58 -8.35 -16.13
N HIS A 5 32.17 -7.83 -14.97
CA HIS A 5 30.78 -7.86 -14.49
C HIS A 5 29.82 -7.13 -15.44
N ARG A 6 30.23 -5.99 -16.01
CA ARG A 6 29.43 -5.26 -17.01
C ARG A 6 29.25 -6.06 -18.30
N THR A 7 30.28 -6.80 -18.71
CA THR A 7 30.23 -7.64 -19.92
C THR A 7 29.26 -8.81 -19.75
N ILE A 8 29.28 -9.46 -18.57
CA ILE A 8 28.33 -10.53 -18.22
C ILE A 8 26.89 -10.00 -18.19
N LEU A 9 26.66 -8.82 -17.59
CA LEU A 9 25.35 -8.16 -17.62
C LEU A 9 24.87 -7.85 -19.03
N ARG A 10 25.74 -7.32 -19.91
CA ARG A 10 25.38 -7.02 -21.31
C ARG A 10 24.98 -8.28 -22.08
N LYS A 11 25.71 -9.39 -21.89
CA LYS A 11 25.44 -10.68 -22.55
C LYS A 11 24.10 -11.28 -22.09
N ASN A 12 23.81 -11.22 -20.80
CA ASN A 12 22.59 -11.78 -20.20
C ASN A 12 21.40 -10.81 -20.20
N ARG A 13 21.59 -9.56 -20.65
CA ARG A 13 20.58 -8.49 -20.59
C ARG A 13 19.24 -8.87 -21.21
N GLN A 14 19.24 -9.47 -22.41
CA GLN A 14 17.98 -9.85 -23.06
C GLN A 14 17.23 -10.95 -22.30
N HIS A 15 17.95 -11.87 -21.66
CA HIS A 15 17.35 -12.91 -20.84
C HIS A 15 16.70 -12.31 -19.59
N LEU A 16 17.40 -11.38 -18.93
CA LEU A 16 16.88 -10.65 -17.77
C LEU A 16 15.66 -9.82 -18.14
N ILE A 17 15.70 -9.04 -19.22
CA ILE A 17 14.53 -8.26 -19.69
C ILE A 17 13.32 -9.16 -19.91
N ARG A 18 13.52 -10.36 -20.47
CA ARG A 18 12.42 -11.28 -20.78
C ARG A 18 11.76 -11.86 -19.53
N ASP A 19 12.54 -12.30 -18.55
CA ASP A 19 12.05 -13.18 -17.48
C ASP A 19 12.16 -12.57 -16.06
N LEU A 20 12.92 -11.48 -15.84
CA LEU A 20 13.08 -10.83 -14.54
C LEU A 20 11.79 -10.19 -14.01
N GLU A 21 11.52 -10.37 -12.72
CA GLU A 21 10.42 -9.70 -12.01
C GLU A 21 11.01 -8.65 -11.05
N PRO A 22 11.17 -7.39 -11.49
CA PRO A 22 11.97 -6.40 -10.77
C PRO A 22 11.38 -6.08 -9.39
N LEU A 23 10.05 -5.95 -9.28
CA LEU A 23 9.38 -5.62 -8.02
C LEU A 23 9.62 -6.66 -6.91
N LYS A 24 9.87 -7.93 -7.27
CA LYS A 24 10.13 -9.00 -6.31
C LYS A 24 11.54 -8.98 -5.74
N ILE A 25 12.48 -8.39 -6.46
CA ILE A 25 13.88 -8.27 -6.03
C ILE A 25 14.21 -6.90 -5.45
N LEU A 26 13.44 -5.84 -5.76
CA LEU A 26 13.72 -4.46 -5.32
C LEU A 26 13.87 -4.34 -3.80
N ASN A 27 13.08 -5.07 -3.02
CA ASN A 27 13.18 -5.05 -1.55
C ASN A 27 14.48 -5.68 -1.05
N ASP A 28 14.99 -6.71 -1.74
CA ASP A 28 16.28 -7.34 -1.43
C ASP A 28 17.47 -6.54 -1.99
N LEU A 29 17.22 -5.53 -2.83
CA LEU A 29 18.21 -4.57 -3.34
C LEU A 29 18.28 -3.28 -2.52
N ALA A 30 17.67 -3.24 -1.33
CA ALA A 30 17.61 -2.03 -0.51
C ALA A 30 18.98 -1.52 -0.03
N GLU A 31 20.00 -2.39 0.01
CA GLU A 31 21.39 -2.02 0.31
C GLU A 31 22.11 -1.35 -0.89
N ILE A 32 21.58 -1.51 -2.10
CA ILE A 32 22.17 -1.02 -3.37
C ILE A 32 21.41 0.19 -3.91
N PHE A 33 20.08 0.11 -3.86
CA PHE A 33 19.17 1.13 -4.34
C PHE A 33 18.57 1.85 -3.16
N ASP A 34 18.68 3.18 -3.17
CA ASP A 34 17.99 4.05 -2.23
C ASP A 34 16.47 4.07 -2.52
N GLU A 35 15.70 4.75 -1.68
CA GLU A 35 14.24 4.87 -1.88
C GLU A 35 13.90 5.47 -3.25
N ASP A 36 14.67 6.48 -3.68
CA ASP A 36 14.46 7.16 -4.96
C ASP A 36 14.68 6.23 -6.16
N ASP A 37 15.76 5.44 -6.16
CA ASP A 37 16.02 4.45 -7.21
C ASP A 37 14.91 3.40 -7.30
N ARG A 38 14.42 2.92 -6.15
CA ARG A 38 13.36 1.91 -6.12
C ARG A 38 12.05 2.49 -6.63
N ASP A 39 11.77 3.75 -6.31
CA ASP A 39 10.56 4.42 -6.76
C ASP A 39 10.62 4.81 -8.24
N GLU A 40 11.80 5.17 -8.77
CA GLU A 40 12.03 5.29 -10.22
C GLU A 40 11.74 3.98 -10.94
N VAL A 41 12.28 2.85 -10.45
CA VAL A 41 11.99 1.54 -11.05
C VAL A 41 10.51 1.21 -10.94
N LYS A 42 9.82 1.53 -9.83
CA LYS A 42 8.37 1.29 -9.70
C LYS A 42 7.50 2.21 -10.57
N ALA A 43 8.00 3.39 -10.92
CA ALA A 43 7.27 4.39 -11.67
C ALA A 43 7.11 4.04 -13.16
N GLU A 44 7.99 3.18 -13.69
CA GLU A 44 7.91 2.73 -15.08
C GLU A 44 6.65 1.92 -15.36
N CYS A 45 6.05 2.19 -16.53
CA CYS A 45 4.73 1.68 -16.91
C CYS A 45 4.71 0.19 -17.19
N THR A 46 5.77 -0.35 -17.78
CA THR A 46 5.84 -1.76 -18.15
C THR A 46 6.94 -2.48 -17.39
N ARG A 47 6.73 -3.75 -17.03
CA ARG A 47 7.77 -4.61 -16.45
C ARG A 47 9.08 -4.55 -17.23
N LYS A 48 9.00 -4.47 -18.57
CA LYS A 48 10.16 -4.37 -19.44
C LYS A 48 10.97 -3.10 -19.15
N GLU A 49 10.31 -1.95 -19.11
CA GLU A 49 10.92 -0.65 -18.79
C GLU A 49 11.46 -0.66 -17.34
N GLN A 50 10.71 -1.23 -16.40
CA GLN A 50 11.17 -1.41 -15.00
C GLN A 50 12.50 -2.19 -14.95
N VAL A 51 12.60 -3.30 -15.70
CA VAL A 51 13.85 -4.09 -15.78
C VAL A 51 14.95 -3.30 -16.48
N GLU A 52 14.67 -2.59 -17.56
CA GLU A 52 15.67 -1.79 -18.28
C GLU A 52 16.26 -0.69 -17.39
N VAL A 53 15.40 0.07 -16.69
CA VAL A 53 15.81 1.11 -15.73
C VAL A 53 16.61 0.51 -14.57
N LEU A 54 16.16 -0.62 -14.02
CA LEU A 54 16.90 -1.34 -12.98
C LEU A 54 18.30 -1.71 -13.48
N LEU A 55 18.41 -2.32 -14.66
CA LEU A 55 19.69 -2.78 -15.23
C LEU A 55 20.61 -1.61 -15.65
N ASP A 56 20.06 -0.44 -15.97
CA ASP A 56 20.84 0.77 -16.32
C ASP A 56 21.40 1.50 -15.10
N LYS A 57 20.73 1.36 -13.96
CA LYS A 57 21.21 1.91 -12.67
C LYS A 57 22.32 1.07 -12.05
N LEU A 58 22.27 -0.27 -12.17
CA LEU A 58 23.24 -1.19 -11.53
C LEU A 58 24.73 -0.82 -11.77
N PRO A 59 25.19 -0.47 -12.99
CA PRO A 59 26.61 -0.18 -13.22
C PRO A 59 27.13 1.08 -12.51
N ARG A 60 26.23 1.96 -12.03
CA ARG A 60 26.55 3.27 -11.44
C ARG A 60 26.65 3.27 -9.91
N LYS A 61 26.22 2.21 -9.24
CA LYS A 61 25.99 2.20 -7.77
C LYS A 61 27.16 1.69 -6.91
N GLY A 62 28.24 1.16 -7.51
CA GLY A 62 29.45 0.79 -6.77
C GLY A 62 30.10 -0.54 -7.19
N PRO A 63 31.25 -0.93 -6.57
CA PRO A 63 32.01 -2.13 -6.91
C PRO A 63 31.30 -3.46 -6.58
N LYS A 64 30.68 -3.58 -5.40
CA LYS A 64 30.02 -4.80 -4.89
C LYS A 64 28.61 -5.07 -5.45
N VAL A 65 28.06 -4.10 -6.18
CA VAL A 65 26.67 -4.13 -6.68
C VAL A 65 26.34 -5.36 -7.51
N PHE A 66 27.31 -5.89 -8.26
CA PHE A 66 27.09 -7.08 -9.07
C PHE A 66 26.86 -8.34 -8.19
N GLU A 67 27.66 -8.51 -7.15
CA GLU A 67 27.55 -9.63 -6.21
C GLU A 67 26.25 -9.55 -5.41
N ASP A 68 25.90 -8.36 -4.92
CA ASP A 68 24.69 -8.16 -4.12
C ASP A 68 23.43 -8.31 -5.01
N PHE A 69 23.48 -7.87 -6.27
CA PHE A 69 22.44 -8.13 -7.26
C PHE A 69 22.27 -9.64 -7.51
N LEU A 70 23.36 -10.37 -7.72
CA LEU A 70 23.31 -11.83 -7.89
C LEU A 70 22.80 -12.55 -6.64
N ARG A 71 23.12 -12.06 -5.44
CA ARG A 71 22.59 -12.61 -4.17
C ARG A 71 21.08 -12.41 -4.05
N ALA A 72 20.59 -11.19 -4.34
CA ALA A 72 19.16 -10.89 -4.36
C ALA A 72 18.42 -11.73 -5.42
N LEU A 73 19.03 -11.85 -6.60
CA LEU A 73 18.49 -12.66 -7.69
C LEU A 73 18.49 -14.15 -7.32
N ASN A 74 19.53 -14.66 -6.66
CA ASN A 74 19.58 -16.05 -6.21
C ASN A 74 18.51 -16.37 -5.15
N LYS A 75 18.21 -15.40 -4.27
CA LYS A 75 17.20 -15.56 -3.20
C LYS A 75 15.77 -15.68 -3.74
N ARG A 76 15.43 -14.93 -4.80
CA ARG A 76 14.05 -14.80 -5.31
C ARG A 76 13.82 -15.46 -6.66
N GLN A 77 14.81 -15.41 -7.54
CA GLN A 77 14.73 -15.89 -8.93
C GLN A 77 16.03 -16.63 -9.33
N PRO A 78 16.39 -17.74 -8.65
CA PRO A 78 17.70 -18.40 -8.78
C PRO A 78 18.07 -18.83 -10.20
N HIS A 79 17.06 -19.18 -10.99
CA HIS A 79 17.22 -19.56 -12.40
C HIS A 79 17.77 -18.43 -13.30
N LEU A 80 17.67 -17.17 -12.89
CA LEU A 80 18.24 -16.02 -13.58
C LEU A 80 19.65 -15.67 -13.07
N ALA A 81 19.97 -16.04 -11.82
CA ALA A 81 21.27 -15.80 -11.22
C ALA A 81 22.31 -16.81 -11.72
N TYR A 82 21.93 -18.09 -11.88
CA TYR A 82 22.85 -19.17 -12.20
C TYR A 82 23.73 -18.94 -13.45
N PRO A 83 23.19 -18.52 -14.63
CA PRO A 83 24.01 -18.30 -15.83
C PRO A 83 25.08 -17.22 -15.63
N MET A 84 24.80 -16.24 -14.77
CA MET A 84 25.72 -15.14 -14.47
C MET A 84 26.72 -15.51 -13.38
N ILE A 85 26.34 -16.37 -12.43
CA ILE A 85 27.22 -16.92 -11.38
C ILE A 85 28.28 -17.81 -12.01
N ASP A 86 27.88 -18.71 -12.91
CA ASP A 86 28.77 -19.63 -13.62
C ASP A 86 29.80 -18.85 -14.48
N GLU A 87 29.36 -17.80 -15.18
CA GLU A 87 30.25 -16.94 -15.98
C GLU A 87 31.19 -16.05 -15.15
N SER A 88 30.79 -15.66 -13.94
CA SER A 88 31.56 -14.74 -13.07
C SER A 88 32.50 -15.44 -12.10
N ARG A 89 32.44 -16.78 -11.99
CA ARG A 89 33.24 -17.60 -11.04
C ARG A 89 33.08 -17.18 -9.57
N ILE A 90 31.97 -16.53 -9.23
CA ILE A 90 31.64 -16.14 -7.85
C ILE A 90 31.12 -17.39 -7.13
N ASP A 91 31.80 -17.82 -6.08
CA ASP A 91 31.41 -19.00 -5.30
C ASP A 91 30.25 -18.67 -4.35
N PHE A 92 29.03 -18.97 -4.79
CA PHE A 92 27.87 -19.05 -3.92
C PHE A 92 27.69 -20.50 -3.47
N SER A 93 28.51 -20.97 -2.53
CA SER A 93 28.49 -22.35 -2.03
C SER A 93 27.16 -22.69 -1.33
N LYS A 94 26.15 -23.05 -2.14
CA LYS A 94 24.85 -23.72 -1.94
C LYS A 94 23.99 -23.42 -3.18
N VAL A 95 24.42 -23.90 -4.34
CA VAL A 95 23.61 -23.87 -5.55
C VAL A 95 22.89 -25.21 -5.65
N GLU A 96 21.58 -25.24 -5.39
CA GLU A 96 20.76 -26.36 -5.83
C GLU A 96 20.77 -26.38 -7.36
N GLU A 97 21.13 -27.54 -7.94
CA GLU A 97 21.38 -27.74 -9.37
C GLU A 97 20.25 -27.15 -10.25
N GLY A 98 20.56 -26.07 -10.96
CA GLY A 98 19.66 -25.40 -11.88
C GLY A 98 20.07 -25.59 -13.33
N ASN A 99 19.35 -26.45 -14.05
CA ASN A 99 19.26 -26.32 -15.51
C ASN A 99 18.32 -25.17 -15.88
N VAL A 100 18.55 -24.57 -17.05
CA VAL A 100 17.94 -23.34 -17.59
C VAL A 100 16.40 -23.29 -17.44
N GLY A 101 15.82 -22.10 -17.21
CA GLY A 101 14.38 -21.83 -16.97
C GLY A 101 13.38 -22.51 -17.92
N MET A 102 12.07 -22.45 -17.61
CA MET A 102 11.02 -23.22 -18.32
C MET A 102 11.24 -23.20 -19.84
N SER A 103 11.37 -24.39 -20.44
CA SER A 103 11.73 -24.52 -21.85
C SER A 103 10.74 -23.78 -22.76
N SER A 104 11.22 -23.22 -23.88
CA SER A 104 10.35 -22.58 -24.87
C SER A 104 9.24 -23.52 -25.36
N LYS A 105 9.50 -24.83 -25.39
CA LYS A 105 8.50 -25.87 -25.68
C LYS A 105 7.39 -25.89 -24.63
N HIS A 106 7.73 -25.91 -23.33
CA HIS A 106 6.74 -25.89 -22.24
C HIS A 106 5.95 -24.57 -22.20
N LYS A 107 6.62 -23.42 -22.44
CA LYS A 107 5.94 -22.12 -22.58
C LYS A 107 4.93 -22.12 -23.74
N GLN A 108 5.28 -22.73 -24.87
CA GLN A 108 4.40 -22.83 -26.03
C GLN A 108 3.23 -23.78 -25.79
N ILE A 109 3.43 -24.89 -25.07
CA ILE A 109 2.37 -25.82 -24.66
C ILE A 109 1.35 -25.11 -23.75
N LEU A 110 1.83 -24.35 -22.76
CA LEU A 110 0.96 -23.56 -21.87
C LEU A 110 0.15 -22.51 -22.64
N ARG A 111 0.78 -21.80 -23.58
CA ARG A 111 0.09 -20.80 -24.43
C ARG A 111 -0.91 -21.44 -25.39
N HIS A 112 -0.58 -22.57 -26.00
CA HIS A 112 -1.46 -23.27 -26.94
C HIS A 112 -2.68 -23.86 -26.25
N ASN A 113 -2.52 -24.32 -25.02
CA ASN A 113 -3.59 -24.90 -24.21
C ASN A 113 -4.31 -23.88 -23.30
N ALA A 114 -4.04 -22.57 -23.44
CA ALA A 114 -4.59 -21.51 -22.59
C ALA A 114 -6.13 -21.56 -22.47
N GLU A 115 -6.83 -21.89 -23.56
CA GLU A 115 -8.29 -22.02 -23.61
C GLU A 115 -8.81 -23.22 -22.80
N VAL A 116 -8.03 -24.30 -22.73
CA VAL A 116 -8.38 -25.52 -21.98
C VAL A 116 -8.38 -25.25 -20.47
N PHE A 117 -7.54 -24.31 -20.01
CA PHE A 117 -7.49 -23.88 -18.60
C PHE A 117 -8.74 -23.10 -18.16
N GLN A 118 -9.55 -22.58 -19.09
CA GLN A 118 -10.83 -21.94 -18.75
C GLN A 118 -11.78 -22.91 -18.05
N GLY A 119 -11.68 -24.21 -18.33
CA GLY A 119 -12.47 -25.29 -17.71
C GLY A 119 -12.07 -25.67 -16.28
N ILE A 120 -11.04 -25.06 -15.69
CA ILE A 120 -10.67 -25.32 -14.29
C ILE A 120 -11.68 -24.63 -13.36
N THR A 121 -12.50 -25.39 -12.65
CA THR A 121 -13.54 -24.80 -11.78
C THR A 121 -13.06 -24.40 -10.39
N LYS A 122 -11.87 -24.84 -9.98
CA LYS A 122 -11.28 -24.59 -8.65
C LYS A 122 -9.88 -24.02 -8.80
N LEU A 123 -9.77 -22.75 -9.18
CA LEU A 123 -8.47 -22.10 -9.35
C LEU A 123 -7.79 -21.90 -7.98
N GLU A 124 -8.59 -21.62 -6.97
CA GLU A 124 -8.20 -21.29 -5.61
C GLU A 124 -7.47 -22.48 -4.96
N ASP A 125 -8.04 -23.69 -5.06
CA ASP A 125 -7.41 -24.94 -4.61
C ASP A 125 -6.05 -25.20 -5.30
N LEU A 126 -5.96 -24.88 -6.59
CA LEU A 126 -4.74 -25.05 -7.36
C LEU A 126 -3.68 -24.03 -6.94
N VAL A 127 -4.05 -22.76 -6.76
CA VAL A 127 -3.14 -21.69 -6.32
C VAL A 127 -2.57 -22.00 -4.94
N LEU A 128 -3.39 -22.45 -3.99
CA LEU A 128 -2.94 -22.85 -2.65
C LEU A 128 -1.95 -24.02 -2.69
N ARG A 129 -2.17 -25.02 -3.54
CA ARG A 129 -1.23 -26.16 -3.71
C ARG A 129 0.09 -25.71 -4.32
N LEU A 130 0.05 -24.88 -5.37
CA LEU A 130 1.27 -24.39 -6.02
C LEU A 130 2.08 -23.47 -5.08
N HIS A 131 1.41 -22.71 -4.22
CA HIS A 131 2.06 -21.94 -3.16
C HIS A 131 2.70 -22.84 -2.10
N LEU A 132 2.00 -23.88 -1.63
CA LEU A 132 2.55 -24.83 -0.65
C LEU A 132 3.80 -25.58 -1.16
N LYS A 133 3.90 -25.80 -2.48
CA LYS A 133 5.10 -26.35 -3.14
C LYS A 133 6.20 -25.32 -3.39
N LYS A 134 6.04 -24.08 -2.91
CA LYS A 134 6.95 -22.94 -3.14
C LYS A 134 7.16 -22.61 -4.62
N LEU A 135 6.19 -22.97 -5.47
CA LEU A 135 6.21 -22.60 -6.88
C LEU A 135 5.67 -21.18 -7.09
N LEU A 136 4.68 -20.81 -6.29
CA LEU A 136 4.14 -19.46 -6.18
C LEU A 136 4.62 -18.83 -4.88
N ASP A 137 5.11 -17.59 -4.95
CA ASP A 137 5.38 -16.80 -3.76
C ASP A 137 4.08 -16.22 -3.18
N ASP A 138 4.16 -15.56 -2.02
CA ASP A 138 2.98 -14.95 -1.38
C ASP A 138 2.32 -13.90 -2.29
N VAL A 139 3.13 -13.16 -3.07
CA VAL A 139 2.65 -12.13 -3.99
C VAL A 139 1.88 -12.75 -5.16
N ASP A 140 2.41 -13.83 -5.76
CA ASP A 140 1.72 -14.57 -6.81
C ASP A 140 0.39 -15.16 -6.31
N LYS A 141 0.39 -15.68 -5.07
CA LYS A 141 -0.81 -16.24 -4.44
C LYS A 141 -1.86 -15.15 -4.28
N ASP A 142 -1.50 -14.01 -3.70
CA ASP A 142 -2.43 -12.91 -3.46
C ASP A 142 -2.97 -12.33 -4.79
N GLU A 143 -2.11 -12.20 -5.82
CA GLU A 143 -2.51 -11.72 -7.14
C GLU A 143 -3.44 -12.70 -7.89
N LEU A 144 -3.30 -14.01 -7.64
CA LEU A 144 -4.15 -15.05 -8.24
C LEU A 144 -5.42 -15.36 -7.43
N LEU A 145 -5.50 -14.89 -6.18
CA LEU A 145 -6.69 -14.96 -5.34
C LEU A 145 -7.46 -13.62 -5.31
N ASP A 146 -6.98 -12.60 -6.02
CA ASP A 146 -7.65 -11.31 -6.14
C ASP A 146 -8.97 -11.43 -6.94
N ASP A 147 -10.09 -11.47 -6.21
CA ASP A 147 -11.43 -11.59 -6.78
C ASP A 147 -11.92 -10.35 -7.53
N THR A 148 -11.18 -9.23 -7.49
CA THR A 148 -11.48 -8.07 -8.34
C THR A 148 -11.29 -8.39 -9.83
N ARG A 149 -10.50 -9.41 -10.16
CA ARG A 149 -10.30 -9.90 -11.53
C ARG A 149 -11.13 -11.15 -11.79
N ALA A 150 -11.76 -11.18 -12.97
CA ALA A 150 -12.49 -12.34 -13.44
C ALA A 150 -11.60 -13.60 -13.39
N ILE A 151 -12.17 -14.72 -12.89
CA ILE A 151 -11.48 -16.02 -12.76
C ILE A 151 -10.81 -16.45 -14.08
N SER A 152 -11.45 -16.16 -15.23
CA SER A 152 -10.89 -16.43 -16.56
C SER A 152 -9.61 -15.65 -16.86
N SER A 153 -9.50 -14.42 -16.37
CA SER A 153 -8.32 -13.57 -16.49
C SER A 153 -7.19 -14.05 -15.57
N ARG A 154 -7.52 -14.46 -14.34
CA ARG A 154 -6.55 -15.03 -13.38
C ARG A 154 -5.97 -16.36 -13.87
N LYS A 155 -6.80 -17.24 -14.44
CA LYS A 155 -6.34 -18.47 -15.11
C LYS A 155 -5.36 -18.19 -16.25
N THR A 156 -5.71 -17.21 -17.09
CA THR A 156 -4.86 -16.79 -18.21
C THR A 156 -3.53 -16.28 -17.66
N MET A 157 -3.57 -15.39 -16.67
CA MET A 157 -2.40 -14.82 -16.02
C MET A 157 -1.47 -15.87 -15.40
N LEU A 158 -2.01 -16.88 -14.71
CA LEU A 158 -1.22 -18.00 -14.17
C LEU A 158 -0.43 -18.71 -15.28
N VAL A 159 -1.06 -18.98 -16.41
CA VAL A 159 -0.53 -19.84 -17.48
C VAL A 159 0.34 -19.07 -18.47
N THR A 160 0.03 -17.81 -18.77
CA THR A 160 0.74 -16.99 -19.77
C THR A 160 1.86 -16.18 -19.17
N ASP A 161 1.72 -15.78 -17.90
CA ASP A 161 2.59 -14.79 -17.29
C ASP A 161 3.34 -15.39 -16.11
N ILE A 162 2.66 -15.93 -15.09
CA ILE A 162 3.31 -16.35 -13.84
C ILE A 162 4.14 -17.63 -14.03
N LEU A 163 3.52 -18.74 -14.44
CA LEU A 163 4.21 -20.04 -14.62
C LEU A 163 5.37 -20.00 -15.62
N PRO A 164 5.27 -19.34 -16.79
CA PRO A 164 6.38 -19.24 -17.73
C PRO A 164 7.61 -18.51 -17.18
N ARG A 165 7.45 -17.73 -16.11
CA ARG A 165 8.54 -17.05 -15.40
C ARG A 165 9.07 -17.85 -14.21
N LYS A 166 8.45 -18.99 -13.89
CA LYS A 166 8.95 -19.94 -12.89
C LYS A 166 9.97 -20.89 -13.53
N GLY A 167 10.89 -21.39 -12.69
CA GLY A 167 12.05 -22.18 -13.10
C GLY A 167 11.71 -23.47 -13.87
N PRO A 168 12.71 -24.28 -14.27
CA PRO A 168 12.55 -25.46 -15.12
C PRO A 168 11.53 -26.48 -14.59
N ALA A 169 11.53 -26.74 -13.27
CA ALA A 169 10.65 -27.69 -12.61
C ALA A 169 9.21 -27.20 -12.47
N ALA A 170 8.92 -25.95 -12.86
CA ALA A 170 7.61 -25.35 -12.71
C ALA A 170 6.55 -26.06 -13.54
N PHE A 171 6.89 -26.46 -14.77
CA PHE A 171 5.95 -27.16 -15.63
C PHE A 171 5.59 -28.53 -15.04
N ASP A 172 6.59 -29.31 -14.63
CA ASP A 172 6.37 -30.66 -14.09
C ASP A 172 5.66 -30.62 -12.74
N CYS A 173 6.03 -29.66 -11.87
CA CYS A 173 5.36 -29.45 -10.58
C CYS A 173 3.92 -28.99 -10.80
N PHE A 174 3.69 -28.06 -11.73
CA PHE A 174 2.35 -27.59 -12.08
C PHE A 174 1.48 -28.74 -12.61
N VAL A 175 1.99 -29.55 -13.53
CA VAL A 175 1.24 -30.68 -14.11
C VAL A 175 0.91 -31.72 -13.04
N LYS A 176 1.81 -32.00 -12.10
CA LYS A 176 1.56 -32.90 -10.95
C LYS A 176 0.45 -32.39 -10.03
N GLU A 177 0.50 -31.12 -9.65
CA GLU A 177 -0.54 -30.55 -8.77
C GLU A 177 -1.87 -30.36 -9.51
N LEU A 178 -1.82 -30.02 -10.80
CA LEU A 178 -3.01 -29.95 -11.65
C LEU A 178 -3.66 -31.32 -11.82
N TYR A 179 -2.89 -32.41 -11.85
CA TYR A 179 -3.44 -33.76 -11.91
C TYR A 179 -4.33 -34.08 -10.70
N VAL A 180 -4.02 -33.53 -9.52
CA VAL A 180 -4.82 -33.71 -8.30
C VAL A 180 -6.15 -32.94 -8.36
N VAL A 181 -6.14 -31.74 -8.94
CA VAL A 181 -7.31 -30.85 -8.98
C VAL A 181 -8.19 -31.11 -10.22
N ASN A 182 -7.57 -31.38 -11.36
CA ASN A 182 -8.25 -31.63 -12.63
C ASN A 182 -7.42 -32.58 -13.53
N PRO A 183 -7.57 -33.91 -13.34
CA PRO A 183 -6.84 -34.93 -14.09
C PRO A 183 -7.02 -34.80 -15.62
N LYS A 184 -8.20 -34.38 -16.09
CA LYS A 184 -8.52 -34.27 -17.52
C LYS A 184 -7.67 -33.22 -18.23
N VAL A 185 -7.45 -32.07 -17.60
CA VAL A 185 -6.62 -30.99 -18.17
C VAL A 185 -5.14 -31.36 -18.04
N ALA A 186 -4.74 -32.01 -16.95
CA ALA A 186 -3.37 -32.50 -16.78
C ALA A 186 -2.99 -33.56 -17.83
N ASP A 187 -3.89 -34.48 -18.17
CA ASP A 187 -3.68 -35.50 -19.21
C ASP A 187 -3.44 -34.90 -20.61
N ILE A 188 -4.12 -33.79 -20.93
CA ILE A 188 -3.91 -33.07 -22.19
C ILE A 188 -2.48 -32.50 -22.24
N LEU A 189 -2.03 -31.88 -21.15
CA LEU A 189 -0.67 -31.33 -21.05
C LEU A 189 0.41 -32.42 -21.05
N LEU A 190 0.14 -33.58 -20.45
CA LEU A 190 1.05 -34.73 -20.45
C LEU A 190 1.20 -35.33 -21.85
N LYS A 191 0.10 -35.45 -22.61
CA LYS A 191 0.13 -35.89 -24.02
C LYS A 191 0.93 -34.95 -24.92
N ASP A 192 0.78 -33.64 -24.72
CA ASP A 192 1.47 -32.62 -25.54
C ASP A 192 2.95 -32.44 -25.14
N SER A 193 3.30 -32.70 -23.87
CA SER A 193 4.68 -32.57 -23.37
C SER A 193 5.55 -33.81 -23.58
N GLY A 194 4.96 -35.01 -23.57
CA GLY A 194 5.64 -36.30 -23.70
C GLY A 194 6.19 -36.88 -22.38
N LEU A 195 5.74 -36.36 -21.22
CA LEU A 195 6.15 -36.81 -19.88
C LEU A 195 5.41 -38.10 -19.46
N LYS A 196 6.09 -39.02 -18.76
CA LYS A 196 5.49 -40.22 -18.15
C LYS A 196 5.11 -39.96 -16.69
N VAL A 197 3.92 -40.42 -16.29
CA VAL A 197 3.32 -40.28 -14.95
C VAL A 197 4.18 -40.98 -13.88
N PRO A 198 4.52 -40.33 -12.74
CA PRO A 198 5.01 -41.03 -11.55
C PRO A 198 3.85 -41.61 -10.73
N PRO A 199 4.02 -42.77 -10.07
CA PRO A 199 2.95 -43.44 -9.35
C PRO A 199 2.56 -42.65 -8.09
N VAL A 200 1.25 -42.49 -7.88
CA VAL A 200 0.66 -41.85 -6.69
C VAL A 200 0.41 -42.94 -5.65
N ASP A 201 1.21 -42.97 -4.59
CA ASP A 201 0.92 -43.78 -3.41
C ASP A 201 -0.14 -43.08 -2.55
N GLU A 202 -1.30 -43.73 -2.45
CA GLU A 202 -2.37 -43.40 -1.52
C GLU A 202 -1.97 -43.70 -0.07
N LYS A 203 -2.31 -42.78 0.84
CA LYS A 203 -3.05 -43.12 2.07
C LYS A 203 -3.68 -41.87 2.70
N PRO A 204 -5.01 -41.83 2.90
CA PRO A 204 -5.67 -40.76 3.63
C PRO A 204 -5.48 -41.00 5.13
N SER A 205 -4.79 -40.08 5.81
CA SER A 205 -4.75 -40.04 7.28
C SER A 205 -5.71 -38.96 7.77
N SER A 206 -6.87 -39.42 8.26
CA SER A 206 -7.72 -38.86 9.34
C SER A 206 -8.24 -37.41 9.23
N PRO A 207 -9.49 -37.14 9.69
CA PRO A 207 -10.17 -35.88 9.44
C PRO A 207 -9.51 -34.74 10.21
N VAL A 208 -8.95 -33.79 9.48
CA VAL A 208 -8.65 -32.45 9.99
C VAL A 208 -9.99 -31.81 10.34
N GLN A 209 -10.16 -31.39 11.59
CA GLN A 209 -11.27 -30.54 11.96
C GLN A 209 -11.11 -29.23 11.18
N ASP A 210 -11.95 -29.08 10.16
CA ASP A 210 -12.06 -27.87 9.35
C ASP A 210 -12.57 -26.75 10.27
N THR A 211 -11.66 -25.94 10.78
CA THR A 211 -12.04 -24.63 11.33
C THR A 211 -12.22 -23.72 10.14
N GLY A 212 -13.45 -23.67 9.60
CA GLY A 212 -13.80 -22.80 8.49
C GLY A 212 -13.37 -21.36 8.81
N SER A 213 -12.45 -20.83 8.00
CA SER A 213 -12.05 -19.43 8.06
C SER A 213 -12.97 -18.69 7.09
N PHE A 214 -13.88 -17.89 7.63
CA PHE A 214 -14.82 -17.08 6.87
C PHE A 214 -14.27 -15.66 6.69
N ASP A 215 -14.54 -15.05 5.54
CA ASP A 215 -14.16 -13.65 5.31
C ASP A 215 -15.19 -12.70 5.95
N LEU A 216 -14.75 -11.50 6.34
CA LEU A 216 -15.58 -10.47 6.94
C LEU A 216 -16.69 -9.98 6.01
N GLU A 217 -16.50 -10.06 4.69
CA GLU A 217 -17.51 -9.68 3.69
C GLU A 217 -18.47 -10.83 3.30
N GLU A 218 -18.23 -12.05 3.78
CA GLU A 218 -19.09 -13.20 3.49
C GLU A 218 -20.48 -13.02 4.12
N LEU A 219 -21.53 -13.54 3.46
CA LEU A 219 -22.88 -13.41 3.96
C LEU A 219 -23.10 -14.35 5.15
N VAL A 220 -23.77 -13.86 6.19
CA VAL A 220 -24.13 -14.71 7.35
C VAL A 220 -25.05 -15.87 6.93
N GLN A 221 -25.75 -15.73 5.79
CA GLN A 221 -26.51 -16.80 5.17
C GLN A 221 -25.63 -17.97 4.71
N ASP A 222 -24.44 -17.70 4.16
CA ASP A 222 -23.51 -18.74 3.68
C ASP A 222 -22.88 -19.51 4.87
N VAL A 223 -22.67 -18.80 5.99
CA VAL A 223 -22.29 -19.41 7.28
C VAL A 223 -23.40 -20.31 7.82
N LEU A 224 -24.68 -19.87 7.73
CA LEU A 224 -25.83 -20.67 8.15
C LEU A 224 -25.99 -21.94 7.30
N GLU A 225 -25.64 -21.90 6.02
CA GLU A 225 -25.74 -23.04 5.09
C GLU A 225 -24.55 -24.01 5.23
N SER A 226 -23.34 -23.46 5.37
CA SER A 226 -22.11 -24.26 5.41
C SER A 226 -21.79 -24.79 6.80
N HIS A 227 -21.95 -23.98 7.84
CA HIS A 227 -21.55 -24.32 9.22
C HIS A 227 -22.56 -23.80 10.28
N PRO A 228 -23.82 -24.27 10.27
CA PRO A 228 -24.90 -23.76 11.13
C PRO A 228 -24.64 -23.88 12.64
N GLN A 229 -23.70 -24.75 13.05
CA GLN A 229 -23.40 -24.98 14.47
C GLN A 229 -22.69 -23.79 15.12
N ILE A 230 -21.93 -23.00 14.36
CA ILE A 230 -21.21 -21.82 14.87
C ILE A 230 -22.23 -20.80 15.40
N LEU A 231 -23.21 -20.43 14.57
CA LEU A 231 -24.25 -19.46 14.92
C LEU A 231 -25.23 -20.01 15.96
N ARG A 232 -25.50 -21.32 15.97
CA ARG A 232 -26.32 -21.96 17.04
C ARG A 232 -25.62 -21.91 18.40
N ASN A 233 -24.31 -22.12 18.45
CA ASN A 233 -23.54 -22.05 19.69
C ASN A 233 -23.47 -20.63 20.23
N PHE A 234 -23.22 -19.66 19.33
CA PHE A 234 -23.29 -18.24 19.63
C PHE A 234 -24.68 -17.84 20.16
N GLY A 235 -25.75 -18.23 19.48
CA GLY A 235 -27.13 -17.94 19.91
C GLY A 235 -27.43 -18.47 21.32
N LYS A 236 -27.06 -19.72 21.61
CA LYS A 236 -27.21 -20.31 22.95
C LYS A 236 -26.41 -19.60 24.04
N LEU A 237 -25.30 -18.94 23.72
CA LEU A 237 -24.51 -18.16 24.67
C LEU A 237 -25.09 -16.77 24.91
N MET A 238 -25.59 -16.14 23.85
CA MET A 238 -26.24 -14.83 23.91
C MET A 238 -27.62 -14.89 24.58
N ASP A 239 -28.32 -16.01 24.45
CA ASP A 239 -29.63 -16.26 25.05
C ASP A 239 -29.57 -16.59 26.56
N LYS A 240 -28.38 -16.85 27.13
CA LYS A 240 -28.21 -17.10 28.57
C LYS A 240 -28.36 -15.82 29.39
N GLU A 241 -29.13 -15.90 30.47
CA GLU A 241 -29.26 -14.82 31.46
C GLU A 241 -27.91 -14.47 32.07
N ASN A 242 -27.60 -13.18 32.10
CA ASN A 242 -26.46 -12.63 32.79
C ASN A 242 -26.88 -11.38 33.58
N VAL A 243 -25.97 -10.83 34.38
CA VAL A 243 -26.21 -9.74 35.35
C VAL A 243 -26.82 -8.46 34.73
N PHE A 244 -26.69 -8.29 33.41
CA PHE A 244 -27.32 -7.22 32.64
C PHE A 244 -28.41 -7.84 31.77
N GLU A 245 -29.61 -7.23 31.77
CA GLU A 245 -30.82 -7.65 31.03
C GLU A 245 -30.55 -8.36 29.69
N TYR A 246 -31.40 -9.34 29.38
CA TYR A 246 -31.32 -10.29 28.25
C TYR A 246 -30.45 -9.82 27.07
N GLY A 247 -29.25 -10.38 26.93
CA GLY A 247 -28.24 -9.95 25.93
C GLY A 247 -28.76 -9.92 24.48
N TRP A 248 -29.72 -10.79 24.14
CA TRP A 248 -30.37 -10.80 22.83
C TRP A 248 -31.24 -9.55 22.55
N GLN A 249 -31.77 -8.87 23.57
CA GLN A 249 -32.56 -7.63 23.39
C GLN A 249 -31.67 -6.45 22.99
N ARG A 250 -30.48 -6.35 23.59
CA ARG A 250 -29.46 -5.36 23.17
C ARG A 250 -28.96 -5.66 21.76
N PHE A 251 -28.75 -6.94 21.46
CA PHE A 251 -28.40 -7.40 20.13
C PHE A 251 -29.48 -7.04 19.09
N TYR A 252 -30.76 -7.24 19.43
CA TYR A 252 -31.91 -6.83 18.60
C TYR A 252 -31.89 -5.34 18.27
N GLN A 253 -31.62 -4.49 19.26
CA GLN A 253 -31.51 -3.04 19.07
C GLN A 253 -30.32 -2.66 18.20
N LYS A 254 -29.18 -3.36 18.32
CA LYS A 254 -27.97 -3.11 17.51
C LYS A 254 -28.06 -3.62 16.08
N LEU A 255 -28.99 -4.54 15.79
CA LEU A 255 -29.30 -5.00 14.43
C LEU A 255 -30.28 -4.08 13.67
N ASP A 256 -30.68 -2.94 14.26
CA ASP A 256 -31.67 -2.00 13.72
C ASP A 256 -33.01 -2.66 13.34
N LEU A 257 -33.44 -3.66 14.11
CA LEU A 257 -34.71 -4.35 13.85
C LEU A 257 -35.92 -3.52 14.33
N PRO A 258 -37.10 -3.64 13.68
CA PRO A 258 -38.25 -2.79 13.99
C PRO A 258 -38.74 -2.89 15.45
N PRO A 259 -38.97 -1.78 16.17
CA PRO A 259 -39.40 -1.83 17.57
C PRO A 259 -40.80 -2.47 17.71
N GLY A 260 -41.02 -3.17 18.83
CA GLY A 260 -42.32 -3.78 19.16
C GLY A 260 -42.58 -5.20 18.62
N LYS A 261 -41.57 -5.86 18.05
CA LYS A 261 -41.62 -7.29 17.66
C LYS A 261 -40.78 -8.22 18.54
N GLU A 262 -40.21 -7.71 19.62
CA GLU A 262 -39.31 -8.46 20.53
C GLU A 262 -40.00 -9.68 21.16
N GLU A 263 -41.26 -9.55 21.58
CA GLU A 263 -42.06 -10.66 22.13
C GLU A 263 -42.22 -11.83 21.12
N LYS A 264 -42.19 -11.54 19.81
CA LYS A 264 -42.28 -12.57 18.76
C LYS A 264 -40.97 -13.33 18.60
N MET A 265 -39.84 -12.73 18.95
CA MET A 265 -38.52 -13.37 18.90
C MET A 265 -38.34 -14.37 20.04
N GLN A 266 -38.99 -14.13 21.18
CA GLN A 266 -38.93 -14.98 22.37
C GLN A 266 -39.78 -16.27 22.27
N GLY A 267 -40.79 -16.29 21.39
CA GLY A 267 -41.88 -17.28 21.42
C GLY A 267 -41.82 -18.50 20.49
N ARG A 268 -40.78 -18.73 19.66
CA ARG A 268 -40.71 -19.91 18.76
C ARG A 268 -39.28 -20.39 18.46
N GLY A 269 -39.08 -21.71 18.40
CA GLY A 269 -37.94 -22.31 17.69
C GLY A 269 -36.57 -22.22 18.37
N GLU A 270 -35.53 -21.98 17.58
CA GLU A 270 -34.09 -22.19 17.88
C GLU A 270 -33.44 -21.17 18.86
N GLY A 271 -34.25 -20.38 19.57
CA GLY A 271 -33.83 -19.35 20.54
C GLY A 271 -33.97 -17.91 20.02
N PRO A 272 -34.12 -16.90 20.90
CA PRO A 272 -34.40 -15.52 20.50
C PRO A 272 -33.29 -14.91 19.65
N THR A 273 -32.01 -15.14 19.96
CA THR A 273 -30.88 -14.63 19.14
C THR A 273 -30.91 -15.18 17.71
N MET A 274 -31.20 -16.48 17.54
CA MET A 274 -31.26 -17.09 16.21
C MET A 274 -32.42 -16.54 15.37
N ASN A 275 -33.55 -16.24 16.02
CA ASN A 275 -34.67 -15.57 15.37
C ASN A 275 -34.33 -14.13 14.96
N CYS A 276 -33.53 -13.42 15.76
CA CYS A 276 -33.00 -12.10 15.40
C CYS A 276 -32.11 -12.17 14.16
N ILE A 277 -31.18 -13.13 14.10
CA ILE A 277 -30.28 -13.31 12.94
C ILE A 277 -31.09 -13.61 11.66
N LYS A 278 -32.04 -14.55 11.71
CA LYS A 278 -32.87 -14.90 10.55
C LYS A 278 -33.76 -13.72 10.12
N GLY A 279 -34.32 -12.98 11.08
CA GLY A 279 -35.10 -11.77 10.81
C GLY A 279 -34.26 -10.64 10.22
N TRP A 280 -33.03 -10.49 10.67
CA TRP A 280 -32.06 -9.52 10.18
C TRP A 280 -31.57 -9.84 8.77
N ILE A 281 -31.22 -11.10 8.48
CA ILE A 281 -30.88 -11.55 7.12
C ILE A 281 -32.05 -11.30 6.16
N SER A 282 -33.29 -11.58 6.59
CA SER A 282 -34.48 -11.34 5.77
C SER A 282 -34.73 -9.86 5.48
N LEU A 283 -34.23 -8.95 6.34
CA LEU A 283 -34.45 -7.50 6.24
C LEU A 283 -33.30 -6.77 5.52
N LYS A 284 -32.05 -7.19 5.76
CA LYS A 284 -30.83 -6.56 5.22
C LYS A 284 -30.28 -7.28 3.98
N GLY A 285 -30.67 -8.53 3.73
CA GLY A 285 -30.28 -9.28 2.53
C GLY A 285 -28.76 -9.33 2.34
N ARG A 286 -28.25 -8.64 1.32
CA ARG A 286 -26.81 -8.60 0.98
C ARG A 286 -25.96 -7.80 1.96
N ASP A 287 -26.59 -6.96 2.79
CA ASP A 287 -25.87 -6.17 3.80
C ASP A 287 -25.71 -6.94 5.13
N ALA A 288 -26.23 -8.17 5.20
CA ALA A 288 -26.10 -9.05 6.35
C ALA A 288 -24.79 -9.86 6.31
N THR A 289 -23.65 -9.16 6.39
CA THR A 289 -22.30 -9.76 6.33
C THR A 289 -21.77 -10.18 7.70
N VAL A 290 -20.76 -11.04 7.71
CA VAL A 290 -20.04 -11.47 8.93
C VAL A 290 -19.48 -10.28 9.71
N LYS A 291 -18.97 -9.25 9.01
CA LYS A 291 -18.52 -7.99 9.61
C LYS A 291 -19.65 -7.28 10.35
N ALA A 292 -20.78 -7.06 9.69
CA ALA A 292 -21.92 -6.36 10.28
C ALA A 292 -22.48 -7.12 11.51
N LEU A 293 -22.42 -8.46 11.46
CA LEU A 293 -22.76 -9.30 12.62
C LEU A 293 -21.78 -9.08 13.78
N LEU A 294 -20.47 -9.12 13.54
CA LEU A 294 -19.45 -8.94 14.57
C LEU A 294 -19.46 -7.52 15.17
N GLU A 295 -19.71 -6.49 14.36
CA GLU A 295 -19.92 -5.11 14.82
C GLU A 295 -21.16 -4.98 15.71
N ALA A 296 -22.27 -5.60 15.32
CA ALA A 296 -23.49 -5.63 16.12
C ALA A 296 -23.28 -6.34 17.47
N VAL A 297 -22.53 -7.46 17.48
CA VAL A 297 -22.17 -8.17 18.72
C VAL A 297 -21.24 -7.35 19.59
N HIS A 298 -20.24 -6.68 19.02
CA HIS A 298 -19.35 -5.78 19.76
C HIS A 298 -20.14 -4.66 20.45
N GLY A 299 -21.13 -4.08 19.77
CA GLY A 299 -22.03 -3.07 20.31
C GLY A 299 -22.91 -3.54 21.48
N THR A 300 -22.99 -4.85 21.77
CA THR A 300 -23.71 -5.40 22.94
C THR A 300 -22.89 -5.45 24.23
N GLU A 301 -21.59 -5.11 24.15
CA GLU A 301 -20.61 -5.19 25.25
C GLU A 301 -20.36 -6.62 25.80
N ARG A 302 -20.92 -7.66 25.17
CA ARG A 302 -20.69 -9.08 25.51
C ARG A 302 -19.44 -9.62 24.80
N LYS A 303 -18.28 -9.28 25.35
CA LYS A 303 -16.96 -9.72 24.84
C LYS A 303 -16.78 -11.24 24.81
N ASP A 304 -17.44 -11.95 25.72
CA ASP A 304 -17.50 -13.41 25.79
C ASP A 304 -18.18 -14.03 24.56
N CYS A 305 -19.29 -13.45 24.12
CA CYS A 305 -20.02 -13.88 22.92
C CYS A 305 -19.27 -13.51 21.63
N LEU A 306 -18.63 -12.33 21.60
CA LEU A 306 -17.80 -11.88 20.49
C LEU A 306 -16.62 -12.84 20.25
N LEU A 307 -15.86 -13.14 21.30
CA LEU A 307 -14.71 -14.04 21.21
C LEU A 307 -15.10 -15.45 20.77
N ASN A 308 -16.26 -15.95 21.22
CA ASN A 308 -16.78 -17.25 20.80
C ASN A 308 -17.16 -17.26 19.31
N LEU A 309 -17.76 -16.17 18.83
CA LEU A 309 -18.16 -16.03 17.43
C LEU A 309 -16.93 -15.87 16.53
N GLU A 310 -15.96 -15.04 16.89
CA GLU A 310 -14.68 -14.88 16.18
C GLU A 310 -13.90 -16.22 16.10
N THR A 311 -13.83 -16.95 17.22
CA THR A 311 -13.16 -18.26 17.26
C THR A 311 -13.88 -19.29 16.39
N GLY A 312 -15.22 -19.26 16.37
CA GLY A 312 -16.03 -20.16 15.56
C GLY A 312 -15.94 -19.87 14.05
N LEU A 313 -15.83 -18.60 13.67
CA LEU A 313 -15.73 -18.15 12.28
C LEU A 313 -14.28 -18.10 11.75
N GLY A 314 -13.29 -18.30 12.62
CA GLY A 314 -11.87 -18.21 12.23
C GLY A 314 -11.47 -16.82 11.72
N CYS A 315 -12.22 -15.77 12.09
CA CYS A 315 -11.99 -14.39 11.68
C CYS A 315 -12.00 -13.48 12.92
N ARG A 316 -11.15 -12.46 12.92
CA ARG A 316 -11.03 -11.50 14.02
C ARG A 316 -11.27 -10.10 13.49
N LEU A 317 -12.15 -9.36 14.16
CA LEU A 317 -12.34 -7.95 13.84
C LEU A 317 -11.42 -7.13 14.74
N ASP A 318 -10.39 -6.53 14.13
CA ASP A 318 -9.50 -5.61 14.84
C ASP A 318 -10.26 -4.30 15.10
N PHE A 319 -10.96 -4.25 16.23
CA PHE A 319 -11.44 -3.00 16.79
C PHE A 319 -10.22 -2.19 17.23
N ALA A 320 -9.70 -1.36 16.33
CA ALA A 320 -8.74 -0.32 16.70
C ALA A 320 -9.42 0.56 17.75
N ASP A 321 -8.86 0.58 18.95
CA ASP A 321 -9.27 1.48 20.02
C ASP A 321 -9.16 2.93 19.52
N GLY A 322 -10.30 3.56 19.29
CA GLY A 322 -10.50 5.00 19.04
C GLY A 322 -9.81 5.60 17.81
N GLY A 323 -10.55 5.82 16.72
CA GLY A 323 -10.02 6.58 15.57
C GLY A 323 -11.03 7.35 14.72
N VAL A 324 -12.24 6.82 14.52
CA VAL A 324 -13.19 7.44 13.58
C VAL A 324 -13.76 8.77 14.12
N ASP A 325 -14.00 8.85 15.43
CA ASP A 325 -14.40 10.11 16.06
C ASP A 325 -13.22 11.09 16.19
N GLU A 326 -11.98 10.62 16.26
CA GLU A 326 -10.80 11.47 16.40
C GLU A 326 -10.40 12.11 15.05
N VAL A 327 -10.54 11.39 13.93
CA VAL A 327 -10.32 11.94 12.59
C VAL A 327 -11.42 12.95 12.23
N THR A 328 -12.67 12.66 12.58
CA THR A 328 -13.78 13.60 12.35
C THR A 328 -13.64 14.83 13.25
N ARG A 329 -13.26 14.66 14.53
CA ARG A 329 -12.99 15.77 15.46
C ARG A 329 -11.69 16.53 15.16
N LYS A 330 -10.68 15.88 14.55
CA LYS A 330 -9.47 16.54 14.02
C LYS A 330 -9.75 17.29 12.72
N MET A 331 -10.59 16.75 11.84
CA MET A 331 -11.03 17.42 10.61
C MET A 331 -11.89 18.65 10.95
N GLU A 332 -12.81 18.52 11.91
CA GLU A 332 -13.61 19.62 12.45
C GLU A 332 -12.76 20.63 13.26
N SER A 333 -11.67 20.18 13.90
CA SER A 333 -10.67 21.07 14.52
C SER A 333 -9.78 21.80 13.51
N LEU A 334 -9.59 21.26 12.31
CA LEU A 334 -8.77 21.85 11.23
C LEU A 334 -9.57 22.86 10.40
N THR A 335 -10.88 22.67 10.26
CA THR A 335 -11.76 23.58 9.53
C THR A 335 -12.15 24.83 10.34
N SER A 336 -11.96 24.83 11.66
CA SER A 336 -12.35 25.96 12.51
C SER A 336 -11.40 27.18 12.50
N LYS A 337 -10.34 27.18 11.68
CA LYS A 337 -9.37 28.30 11.51
C LYS A 337 -9.36 28.93 10.10
N GLU A 338 -10.38 28.67 9.27
CA GLU A 338 -10.51 29.37 7.99
C GLU A 338 -10.63 30.89 8.21
N GLY A 339 -9.61 31.63 7.74
CA GLY A 339 -9.53 33.10 7.83
C GLY A 339 -8.46 33.66 8.77
N ARG A 340 -7.75 32.84 9.54
CA ARG A 340 -6.66 33.34 10.41
C ARG A 340 -5.38 33.61 9.60
N THR A 341 -5.01 34.89 9.45
CA THR A 341 -3.75 35.28 8.80
C THR A 341 -2.64 35.43 9.83
N VAL A 342 -1.61 34.58 9.74
CA VAL A 342 -0.39 34.68 10.55
C VAL A 342 0.77 35.02 9.62
N LYS A 343 1.50 36.10 9.88
CA LYS A 343 2.69 36.48 9.10
C LYS A 343 3.89 36.79 10.00
N PHE A 344 3.63 37.38 11.16
CA PHE A 344 4.64 37.85 12.10
C PHE A 344 4.61 37.02 13.39
N PHE A 345 5.72 37.03 14.13
CA PHE A 345 5.79 36.39 15.45
C PHE A 345 4.75 36.95 16.44
N GLY A 346 4.42 38.23 16.34
CA GLY A 346 3.38 38.86 17.15
C GLY A 346 1.94 38.41 16.85
N ASP A 347 1.70 37.68 15.74
CA ASP A 347 0.38 37.15 15.39
C ASP A 347 0.06 35.80 16.09
N LEU A 348 1.03 35.27 16.84
CA LEU A 348 0.94 34.01 17.56
C LEU A 348 0.17 34.18 18.88
N THR A 349 -0.66 33.20 19.21
CA THR A 349 -1.32 33.16 20.53
C THR A 349 -0.32 32.84 21.63
N GLU A 350 -0.71 33.14 22.88
CA GLU A 350 0.09 32.79 24.06
C GLU A 350 0.42 31.30 24.12
N SER A 351 -0.54 30.42 23.83
CA SER A 351 -0.33 28.97 23.78
C SER A 351 0.66 28.56 22.67
N GLU A 352 0.55 29.15 21.47
CA GLU A 352 1.46 28.84 20.35
C GLU A 352 2.88 29.35 20.63
N ALA A 353 3.03 30.53 21.21
CA ALA A 353 4.33 31.06 21.60
C ALA A 353 5.01 30.17 22.66
N SER A 354 4.26 29.70 23.67
CA SER A 354 4.78 28.81 24.71
C SER A 354 5.19 27.45 24.15
N GLN A 355 4.35 26.84 23.32
CA GLN A 355 4.66 25.55 22.68
C GLN A 355 5.84 25.64 21.71
N LEU A 356 5.96 26.75 20.97
CA LEU A 356 7.12 26.99 20.12
C LEU A 356 8.39 27.09 20.96
N VAL A 357 8.37 27.87 22.05
CA VAL A 357 9.55 27.99 22.92
C VAL A 357 9.94 26.65 23.54
N GLU A 358 8.97 25.84 23.96
CA GLU A 358 9.25 24.50 24.52
C GLU A 358 9.90 23.55 23.49
N LYS A 359 9.41 23.56 22.25
CA LYS A 359 9.92 22.70 21.17
C LYS A 359 11.19 23.25 20.48
N LEU A 360 11.44 24.56 20.56
CA LEU A 360 12.65 25.17 20.00
C LEU A 360 13.84 24.88 20.90
N GLY A 361 14.87 24.23 20.34
CA GLY A 361 16.15 24.01 21.03
C GLY A 361 16.82 25.31 21.48
N ILE A 362 17.67 25.23 22.50
CA ILE A 362 18.35 26.37 23.15
C ILE A 362 19.08 27.27 22.13
N GLY A 363 19.76 26.68 21.15
CA GLY A 363 20.47 27.44 20.10
C GLY A 363 19.53 28.27 19.21
N SER A 364 18.39 27.71 18.82
CA SER A 364 17.38 28.39 17.99
C SER A 364 16.69 29.51 18.76
N GLN A 365 16.45 29.30 20.07
CA GLN A 365 15.95 30.36 20.94
C GLN A 365 16.95 31.50 21.08
N GLN A 366 18.24 31.20 21.25
CA GLN A 366 19.27 32.23 21.36
C GLN A 366 19.39 33.06 20.06
N LEU A 367 19.35 32.41 18.90
CA LEU A 367 19.35 33.09 17.60
C LEU A 367 18.11 33.97 17.43
N LEU A 368 16.93 33.47 17.79
CA LEU A 368 15.69 34.25 17.75
C LEU A 368 15.78 35.47 18.68
N ARG A 369 16.30 35.30 19.90
CA ARG A 369 16.48 36.40 20.86
C ARG A 369 17.45 37.47 20.36
N GLU A 370 18.54 37.09 19.72
CA GLU A 370 19.49 38.04 19.12
C GLU A 370 18.81 38.91 18.06
N LYS A 371 17.96 38.32 17.20
CA LYS A 371 17.29 39.07 16.12
C LYS A 371 16.10 39.88 16.57
N LEU A 372 15.39 39.45 17.61
CA LEU A 372 14.29 40.20 18.20
C LEU A 372 14.78 41.34 19.13
N GLY A 373 16.09 41.53 19.30
CA GLY A 373 16.68 42.64 20.07
C GLY A 373 16.50 42.49 21.58
N ALA A 374 16.84 41.32 22.14
CA ALA A 374 16.63 41.02 23.54
C ALA A 374 17.61 41.74 24.50
N ASN A 375 17.07 42.28 25.60
CA ASN A 375 17.82 42.44 26.86
C ASN A 375 17.82 41.09 27.61
N GLU A 376 18.90 40.76 28.33
CA GLU A 376 19.09 39.45 29.00
C GLU A 376 17.93 39.04 29.93
N SER A 377 17.12 39.98 30.42
CA SER A 377 16.05 39.75 31.41
C SER A 377 14.67 39.36 30.84
N VAL A 378 14.47 39.30 29.52
CA VAL A 378 13.13 39.05 28.91
C VAL A 378 13.01 37.60 28.43
N THR A 379 11.89 36.93 28.68
CA THR A 379 11.65 35.56 28.19
C THR A 379 11.46 35.53 26.67
N THR A 380 11.88 34.43 26.02
CA THR A 380 11.71 34.22 24.56
C THR A 380 10.25 34.35 24.14
N GLU A 381 9.33 33.85 24.97
CA GLU A 381 7.89 33.95 24.78
C GLU A 381 7.41 35.43 24.72
N THR A 382 7.91 36.26 25.64
CA THR A 382 7.58 37.69 25.69
C THR A 382 8.16 38.44 24.49
N LEU A 383 9.32 38.01 23.98
CA LEU A 383 9.93 38.58 22.77
C LEU A 383 9.13 38.23 21.52
N ILE A 384 8.68 36.98 21.39
CA ILE A 384 7.80 36.56 20.29
C ILE A 384 6.55 37.43 20.24
N LYS A 385 5.86 37.61 21.38
CA LYS A 385 4.65 38.44 21.48
C LYS A 385 4.90 39.91 21.09
N LYS A 386 6.04 40.48 21.50
CA LYS A 386 6.39 41.88 21.19
C LYS A 386 6.84 42.09 19.75
N SER A 387 7.10 41.02 19.00
CA SER A 387 7.68 41.06 17.66
C SER A 387 6.62 41.11 16.56
N ILE A 388 5.84 42.20 16.58
CA ILE A 388 4.70 42.42 15.68
C ILE A 388 5.14 42.63 14.22
N LYS A 389 6.41 42.99 13.99
CA LYS A 389 6.94 43.30 12.64
C LYS A 389 7.95 42.29 12.10
N TYR A 390 8.33 41.27 12.86
CA TYR A 390 9.34 40.31 12.43
C TYR A 390 8.67 39.12 11.74
N PRO A 391 8.84 38.91 10.41
CA PRO A 391 8.21 37.82 9.69
C PRO A 391 8.76 36.47 10.11
N ILE A 392 7.89 35.47 10.26
CA ILE A 392 8.30 34.09 10.59
C ILE A 392 9.24 33.52 9.51
N ARG A 393 8.97 33.82 8.25
CA ARG A 393 9.82 33.45 7.11
C ARG A 393 11.25 33.98 7.23
N GLN A 394 11.42 35.20 7.72
CA GLN A 394 12.75 35.80 7.86
C GLN A 394 13.61 35.06 8.90
N PHE A 395 13.00 34.50 9.94
CA PHE A 395 13.72 33.65 10.89
C PHE A 395 14.08 32.30 10.29
N THR A 396 13.13 31.67 9.60
CA THR A 396 13.31 30.33 9.01
C THR A 396 14.30 30.31 7.84
N ASP A 397 14.42 31.39 7.08
CA ASP A 397 15.43 31.54 6.01
C ASP A 397 16.86 31.71 6.54
N MET A 398 17.03 32.12 7.80
CA MET A 398 18.35 32.24 8.43
C MET A 398 18.91 30.92 8.95
N LEU A 399 18.04 29.93 9.14
CA LEU A 399 18.42 28.60 9.59
C LEU A 399 19.08 27.85 8.43
N SER A 400 20.14 27.10 8.71
CA SER A 400 20.88 26.35 7.69
C SER A 400 20.82 24.85 7.98
N GLY A 401 20.75 24.03 6.92
CA GLY A 401 20.82 22.57 7.00
C GLY A 401 19.65 21.92 7.74
N ASP A 402 19.92 20.83 8.44
CA ASP A 402 18.91 19.94 9.06
C ASP A 402 18.08 20.66 10.13
N GLN A 403 18.69 21.59 10.86
CA GLN A 403 17.99 22.40 11.87
C GLN A 403 16.83 23.21 11.28
N ARG A 404 16.95 23.64 10.01
CA ARG A 404 15.89 24.39 9.32
C ARG A 404 14.65 23.52 9.14
N GLN A 405 14.81 22.27 8.73
CA GLN A 405 13.67 21.39 8.46
C GLN A 405 12.90 21.07 9.74
N ASP A 406 13.59 20.73 10.83
CA ASP A 406 12.94 20.40 12.10
C ASP A 406 12.18 21.60 12.68
N ILE A 407 12.76 22.80 12.57
CA ILE A 407 12.11 24.02 13.01
C ILE A 407 10.90 24.33 12.13
N ILE A 408 11.00 24.23 10.80
CA ILE A 408 9.84 24.42 9.91
C ILE A 408 8.71 23.44 10.24
N LYS A 409 9.01 22.16 10.45
CA LYS A 409 8.04 21.15 10.88
C LYS A 409 7.38 21.55 12.21
N THR A 410 8.18 21.98 13.18
CA THR A 410 7.69 22.48 14.49
C THR A 410 6.73 23.65 14.34
N PHE A 411 7.05 24.64 13.49
CA PHE A 411 6.15 25.78 13.23
C PHE A 411 4.83 25.33 12.59
N ARG A 412 4.88 24.42 11.61
CA ARG A 412 3.67 23.92 10.94
C ARG A 412 2.78 23.10 11.89
N GLU A 413 3.36 22.32 12.80
CA GLU A 413 2.62 21.57 13.82
C GLU A 413 1.91 22.47 14.85
N VAL A 414 2.61 23.49 15.34
CA VAL A 414 2.11 24.36 16.43
C VAL A 414 1.12 25.40 15.88
N VAL A 415 1.51 26.14 14.83
CA VAL A 415 0.72 27.27 14.32
C VAL A 415 -0.47 26.79 13.49
N ARG A 416 -0.30 25.67 12.75
CA ARG A 416 -1.31 25.09 11.86
C ARG A 416 -1.89 26.09 10.87
N VAL A 417 -1.05 27.00 10.36
CA VAL A 417 -1.37 27.93 9.27
C VAL A 417 -0.31 27.73 8.21
N GLY A 418 -0.73 27.39 6.99
CA GLY A 418 0.20 27.10 5.93
C GLY A 418 0.84 28.36 5.32
N GLY A 419 1.98 28.20 4.64
CA GLY A 419 2.56 29.27 3.82
C GLY A 419 3.47 30.26 4.56
N ILE A 420 3.71 30.08 5.86
CA ILE A 420 4.38 31.08 6.73
C ILE A 420 5.90 30.88 6.91
N THR A 421 6.43 29.70 6.62
CA THR A 421 7.82 29.30 6.93
C THR A 421 8.75 29.19 5.73
N GLY A 422 8.22 29.22 4.50
CA GLY A 422 8.99 28.88 3.32
C GLY A 422 9.06 27.36 3.08
N PRO A 423 9.67 26.93 1.95
CA PRO A 423 9.75 25.52 1.57
C PRO A 423 10.65 24.72 2.52
N LEU A 424 10.37 23.45 2.76
CA LEU A 424 11.24 22.50 3.45
C LEU A 424 12.55 22.31 2.67
N SER A 425 12.44 22.22 1.36
CA SER A 425 13.57 22.19 0.44
C SER A 425 14.33 23.53 0.45
N PRO A 426 15.63 23.53 0.11
CA PRO A 426 16.39 24.77 -0.02
C PRO A 426 15.75 25.72 -1.04
N PRO A 427 15.48 27.00 -0.71
CA PRO A 427 14.80 27.94 -1.61
C PRO A 427 15.50 28.14 -2.97
N ASN A 428 16.83 28.01 -2.99
CA ASN A 428 17.65 28.17 -4.20
C ASN A 428 17.73 26.92 -5.07
N LYS A 429 17.18 25.79 -4.61
CA LYS A 429 17.13 24.54 -5.38
C LYS A 429 16.26 24.75 -6.62
N PHE A 430 16.68 24.24 -7.79
CA PHE A 430 15.81 24.30 -8.97
C PHE A 430 14.69 23.26 -8.88
N VAL A 431 13.55 23.56 -9.47
CA VAL A 431 12.38 22.67 -9.47
C VAL A 431 12.61 21.37 -10.23
N ARG A 432 13.47 21.38 -11.27
CA ARG A 432 13.95 20.17 -11.96
C ARG A 432 14.76 19.24 -11.07
N ASP A 433 15.36 19.76 -10.00
CA ASP A 433 16.22 18.99 -9.10
C ASP A 433 15.44 18.49 -7.86
N LEU A 434 14.12 18.76 -7.79
CA LEU A 434 13.26 18.21 -6.74
C LEU A 434 13.33 16.68 -6.75
N SER A 435 13.28 16.07 -5.56
CA SER A 435 13.20 14.62 -5.47
C SER A 435 11.91 14.15 -6.15
N PHE A 436 11.91 12.93 -6.69
CA PHE A 436 10.71 12.38 -7.31
C PHE A 436 9.54 12.31 -6.31
N SER A 437 9.81 11.95 -5.05
CA SER A 437 8.81 11.90 -3.98
C SER A 437 8.18 13.27 -3.72
N ASP A 438 8.99 14.32 -3.50
CA ASP A 438 8.49 15.67 -3.23
C ASP A 438 7.72 16.22 -4.44
N ARG A 439 8.24 16.01 -5.66
CA ARG A 439 7.60 16.44 -6.90
C ARG A 439 6.28 15.72 -7.13
N ARG A 440 6.23 14.41 -6.88
CA ARG A 440 5.00 13.62 -7.02
C ARG A 440 3.95 14.01 -6.00
N LYS A 441 4.35 14.21 -4.73
CA LYS A 441 3.45 14.69 -3.68
C LYS A 441 2.84 16.04 -4.06
N LEU A 442 3.67 17.02 -4.43
CA LEU A 442 3.24 18.33 -4.89
C LEU A 442 2.25 18.26 -6.07
N THR A 443 2.62 17.53 -7.12
CA THR A 443 1.84 17.47 -8.35
C THR A 443 0.55 16.67 -8.18
N THR A 444 0.53 15.67 -7.28
CA THR A 444 -0.70 14.97 -6.88
C THR A 444 -1.66 15.92 -6.18
N GLU A 445 -1.20 16.66 -5.17
CA GLU A 445 -2.03 17.66 -4.44
C GLU A 445 -2.59 18.75 -5.38
N LEU A 446 -1.78 19.18 -6.36
CA LEU A 446 -2.22 20.14 -7.38
C LEU A 446 -3.28 19.55 -8.34
N CYS A 447 -3.24 18.24 -8.60
CA CYS A 447 -4.19 17.58 -9.49
C CYS A 447 -5.55 17.32 -8.82
N VAL A 448 -5.57 16.97 -7.53
CA VAL A 448 -6.80 16.58 -6.80
C VAL A 448 -7.90 17.66 -6.89
N ASN A 449 -7.53 18.94 -6.78
CA ASN A 449 -8.48 20.05 -6.75
C ASN A 449 -8.46 20.90 -8.04
N GLU A 450 -7.90 20.39 -9.14
CA GLU A 450 -7.67 21.15 -10.38
C GLU A 450 -6.83 22.44 -10.22
N ASN A 451 -6.17 22.63 -9.07
CA ASN A 451 -5.33 23.80 -8.75
C ASN A 451 -4.16 23.97 -9.73
N TRP A 452 -3.75 22.90 -10.40
CA TRP A 452 -2.74 22.92 -11.45
C TRP A 452 -3.10 23.84 -12.63
N LYS A 453 -4.40 24.04 -12.93
CA LYS A 453 -4.84 24.95 -14.00
C LYS A 453 -4.55 26.40 -13.66
N THR A 454 -4.85 26.79 -12.41
CA THR A 454 -4.55 28.13 -11.88
C THR A 454 -3.05 28.38 -11.81
N LEU A 455 -2.28 27.36 -11.41
CA LEU A 455 -0.82 27.44 -11.44
C LEU A 455 -0.32 27.60 -12.88
N ALA A 456 -0.82 26.82 -13.83
CA ALA A 456 -0.42 26.89 -15.24
C ALA A 456 -0.66 28.28 -15.85
N ASP A 457 -1.81 28.87 -15.57
CA ASP A 457 -2.15 30.23 -16.02
C ASP A 457 -1.17 31.27 -15.44
N ASN A 458 -0.86 31.19 -14.13
CA ASN A 458 0.12 32.07 -13.49
C ASN A 458 1.55 31.89 -14.07
N LEU A 459 1.91 30.65 -14.42
CA LEU A 459 3.17 30.32 -15.08
C LEU A 459 3.20 30.70 -16.58
N ARG A 460 2.15 31.36 -17.08
CA ARG A 460 1.98 31.87 -18.45
C ARG A 460 1.85 30.79 -19.52
N LEU A 461 1.22 29.66 -19.18
CA LEU A 461 0.78 28.71 -20.20
C LEU A 461 -0.50 29.24 -20.85
N THR A 462 -0.66 29.01 -22.16
CA THR A 462 -1.89 29.45 -22.85
C THR A 462 -3.05 28.52 -22.52
N ASN A 463 -4.28 29.02 -22.61
CA ASN A 463 -5.49 28.19 -22.44
C ASN A 463 -5.46 26.96 -23.36
N THR A 464 -4.92 27.08 -24.58
CA THR A 464 -4.74 25.95 -25.49
C THR A 464 -3.77 24.89 -24.95
N GLN A 465 -2.67 25.30 -24.32
CA GLN A 465 -1.72 24.37 -23.68
C GLN A 465 -2.35 23.70 -22.46
N ILE A 466 -3.07 24.45 -21.62
CA ILE A 466 -3.77 23.91 -20.46
C ILE A 466 -4.79 22.87 -20.91
N SER A 467 -5.64 23.19 -21.89
CA SER A 467 -6.60 22.23 -22.46
C SER A 467 -5.94 21.04 -23.17
N PHE A 468 -4.74 21.22 -23.73
CA PHE A 468 -3.98 20.12 -24.33
C PHE A 468 -3.46 19.13 -23.26
N PHE A 469 -3.11 19.63 -22.08
CA PHE A 469 -2.68 18.79 -20.95
C PHE A 469 -3.87 18.13 -20.24
N ASP A 470 -5.00 18.83 -20.17
CA ASP A 470 -6.22 18.36 -19.53
C ASP A 470 -6.75 17.08 -20.21
N GLY A 471 -6.91 16.01 -19.43
CA GLY A 471 -7.36 14.70 -19.91
C GLY A 471 -6.36 13.88 -20.74
N ARG A 472 -5.19 14.43 -21.14
CA ARG A 472 -4.16 13.68 -21.88
C ARG A 472 -3.10 13.06 -21.00
N TYR A 473 -2.76 13.70 -19.90
CA TYR A 473 -1.75 13.22 -18.97
C TYR A 473 -2.40 12.80 -17.66
N LYS A 474 -1.92 11.69 -17.08
CA LYS A 474 -2.35 11.23 -15.75
C LYS A 474 -1.97 12.23 -14.66
N ASN A 475 -0.89 12.98 -14.87
CA ASN A 475 -0.43 14.05 -13.99
C ASN A 475 -0.15 15.32 -14.80
N PRO A 476 -1.18 16.14 -15.11
CA PRO A 476 -1.01 17.37 -15.88
C PRO A 476 -0.17 18.41 -15.12
N ALA A 477 -0.17 18.41 -13.79
CA ALA A 477 0.64 19.32 -13.00
C ALA A 477 2.16 19.10 -13.21
N ASP A 478 2.59 17.85 -13.39
CA ASP A 478 4.00 17.55 -13.68
C ASP A 478 4.44 18.10 -15.04
N GLU A 479 3.58 18.04 -16.06
CA GLU A 479 3.85 18.62 -17.38
C GLU A 479 3.94 20.14 -17.33
N VAL A 480 3.13 20.79 -16.50
CA VAL A 480 3.23 22.24 -16.24
C VAL A 480 4.59 22.59 -15.64
N LEU A 481 5.05 21.80 -14.66
CA LEU A 481 6.37 22.02 -14.05
C LEU A 481 7.51 21.76 -15.04
N LYS A 482 7.43 20.73 -15.90
CA LYS A 482 8.40 20.47 -16.98
C LYS A 482 8.47 21.63 -17.97
N TYR A 483 7.35 22.25 -18.29
CA TYR A 483 7.35 23.44 -19.13
C TYR A 483 8.02 24.64 -18.43
N TRP A 484 7.80 24.78 -17.13
CA TRP A 484 8.32 25.90 -16.36
C TRP A 484 9.80 25.76 -15.99
N GLU A 485 10.32 24.55 -15.75
CA GLU A 485 11.70 24.32 -15.27
C GLU A 485 12.79 24.76 -16.26
N VAL A 486 12.43 24.99 -17.53
CA VAL A 486 13.33 25.54 -18.57
C VAL A 486 13.61 27.04 -18.35
N LYS A 487 12.81 27.74 -17.53
CA LYS A 487 13.02 29.18 -17.24
C LYS A 487 14.12 29.36 -16.19
N ALA A 488 14.95 30.39 -16.35
CA ALA A 488 16.12 30.65 -15.50
C ALA A 488 15.79 30.94 -14.02
N ALA A 489 14.53 31.28 -13.70
CA ALA A 489 14.06 31.63 -12.36
C ALA A 489 13.19 30.53 -11.71
N SER A 490 13.30 29.27 -12.17
CA SER A 490 12.45 28.17 -11.70
C SER A 490 12.99 27.50 -10.44
N THR A 491 13.14 28.28 -9.37
CA THR A 491 13.57 27.80 -8.06
C THR A 491 12.39 27.38 -7.18
N VAL A 492 12.66 26.50 -6.22
CA VAL A 492 11.65 26.01 -5.26
C VAL A 492 11.10 27.17 -4.41
N GLY A 493 11.94 28.13 -4.03
CA GLY A 493 11.50 29.32 -3.30
C GLY A 493 10.49 30.15 -4.09
N ILE A 494 10.73 30.37 -5.39
CA ILE A 494 9.81 31.12 -6.25
C ILE A 494 8.51 30.34 -6.45
N LEU A 495 8.58 29.02 -6.64
CA LEU A 495 7.38 28.19 -6.76
C LEU A 495 6.52 28.24 -5.49
N TYR A 496 7.18 28.16 -4.32
CA TYR A 496 6.51 28.27 -3.03
C TYR A 496 5.76 29.62 -2.92
N ASP A 497 6.42 30.72 -3.29
CA ASP A 497 5.81 32.05 -3.24
C ASP A 497 4.61 32.18 -4.16
N ILE A 498 4.71 31.66 -5.39
CA ILE A 498 3.59 31.60 -6.34
C ILE A 498 2.42 30.82 -5.74
N LEU A 499 2.67 29.64 -5.15
CA LEU A 499 1.61 28.83 -4.55
C LEU A 499 0.93 29.53 -3.36
N VAL A 500 1.69 30.25 -2.53
CA VAL A 500 1.12 31.05 -1.43
C VAL A 500 0.28 32.22 -1.97
N GLU A 501 0.75 32.90 -3.02
CA GLU A 501 -0.01 33.97 -3.70
C GLU A 501 -1.32 33.47 -4.30
N LEU A 502 -1.29 32.27 -4.90
CA LEU A 502 -2.46 31.57 -5.47
C LEU A 502 -3.41 30.98 -4.44
N LYS A 503 -3.20 31.25 -3.13
CA LYS A 503 -4.02 30.70 -2.02
C LYS A 503 -3.93 29.18 -1.90
N PHE A 504 -2.78 28.61 -2.23
CA PHE A 504 -2.44 27.20 -2.02
C PHE A 504 -1.36 27.00 -0.95
N PRO A 505 -1.48 27.61 0.26
CA PRO A 505 -0.41 27.60 1.25
C PRO A 505 -0.06 26.20 1.78
N TYR A 506 -1.04 25.30 1.89
CA TYR A 506 -0.81 23.92 2.33
C TYR A 506 -0.10 23.07 1.26
N ILE A 507 -0.36 23.37 -0.02
CA ILE A 507 0.35 22.74 -1.14
C ILE A 507 1.78 23.29 -1.21
N ALA A 508 1.96 24.60 -0.99
CA ALA A 508 3.29 25.21 -0.89
C ALA A 508 4.12 24.55 0.20
N ASP A 509 3.52 24.21 1.34
CA ASP A 509 4.20 23.53 2.44
C ASP A 509 4.64 22.09 2.12
N CYS A 510 4.23 21.51 0.99
CA CYS A 510 4.75 20.22 0.53
C CYS A 510 6.12 20.31 -0.17
N LEU A 511 6.55 21.52 -0.56
CA LEU A 511 7.91 21.82 -1.02
C LEU A 511 8.87 21.94 0.16
#